data_AF-A0A9Q3BKL4-F1
#
_entry.id   AF-A0A9Q3BKL4-F1
#
_cell.length_a   1.000
_cell.length_b   1.000
_cell.length_c   1.000
_cell.angle_alpha   90.00
_cell.angle_beta   90.00
_cell.angle_gamma   90.00
#
_symmetry.space_group_name_H-M   'P 1'
#
loop_
_entity.id
_entity.type
_entity.pdbx_description
1 polymer ?
#
loop_
_entity_poly.entity_id
_entity_poly.type
_entity_poly.pdbx_seq_one_letter_code
_entity_poly.pdbx_strand_id
1 'polypeptide(L)'
;MKEIHGRRNWPWWKSQIIKKYSNGTWIWKKTKSFENDKYSVDKDPYEWCLRQSKRLKAIDPQMNTQMRTHKLLTKTPGELEHAVKCR
;
A
#
# COMPACT_ATOMS: atom_id res chain seq x y z
N MET A 1 22.80 -27.21 19.59
CA MET A 1 21.93 -26.23 20.27
C MET A 1 20.85 -25.81 19.29
N LYS A 2 19.59 -26.24 19.48
CA LYS A 2 18.47 -25.74 18.67
C LYS A 2 18.08 -24.39 19.25
N GLU A 3 18.45 -23.32 18.55
CA GLU A 3 18.16 -21.96 19.01
C GLU A 3 16.66 -21.74 19.21
N ILE A 4 16.40 -20.85 20.16
CA ILE A 4 15.13 -20.53 20.82
C ILE A 4 14.20 -19.78 19.83
N HIS A 5 13.86 -20.40 18.70
CA HIS A 5 13.00 -19.77 17.69
C HIS A 5 11.55 -19.57 18.19
N GLY A 6 11.14 -20.30 19.25
CA GLY A 6 9.79 -20.22 19.80
C GLY A 6 9.49 -18.99 20.69
N ARG A 7 10.49 -18.22 21.16
CA ARG A 7 10.28 -17.07 22.09
C ARG A 7 10.41 -15.70 21.44
N ARG A 8 10.29 -15.59 20.11
CA ARG A 8 10.37 -14.29 19.43
C ARG A 8 8.97 -13.66 19.35
N ASN A 9 8.88 -12.38 19.66
CA ASN A 9 7.63 -11.63 19.58
C ASN A 9 7.20 -11.40 18.12
N TRP A 10 5.92 -11.06 17.92
CA TRP A 10 5.36 -10.85 16.58
C TRP A 10 6.09 -9.77 15.75
N PRO A 11 6.50 -8.61 16.30
CA PRO A 11 7.27 -7.62 15.55
C PRO A 11 8.55 -8.18 14.92
N TRP A 12 9.26 -9.05 15.64
CA TRP A 12 10.46 -9.70 15.12
C TRP A 12 10.15 -10.63 13.95
N TRP A 13 9.13 -11.49 14.10
CA TRP A 13 8.70 -12.39 13.03
C TRP A 13 8.25 -11.63 11.79
N LYS A 14 7.47 -10.56 11.98
CA LYS A 14 7.05 -9.67 10.90
C LYS A 14 8.25 -9.08 10.15
N SER A 15 9.29 -8.65 10.87
CA SER A 15 10.53 -8.14 10.27
C SER A 15 11.25 -9.20 9.44
N GLN A 16 11.37 -10.44 9.93
CA GLN A 16 12.01 -11.52 9.17
C GLN A 16 11.23 -11.92 7.92
N ILE A 17 9.90 -11.94 8.00
CA ILE A 17 9.03 -12.20 6.85
C ILE A 17 9.21 -11.11 5.79
N ILE A 18 9.19 -9.84 6.19
CA ILE A 18 9.45 -8.72 5.29
C ILE A 18 10.84 -8.86 4.67
N LYS A 19 11.88 -9.11 5.47
CA LYS A 19 13.26 -9.27 4.97
C LYS A 19 13.38 -10.39 3.94
N LYS A 20 12.66 -11.50 4.13
CA LYS A 20 12.73 -12.67 3.24
C LYS A 20 11.90 -12.50 1.95
N TYR A 21 10.73 -11.89 2.05
CA TYR A 21 9.75 -11.89 0.95
C TYR A 21 9.53 -10.53 0.28
N SER A 22 9.90 -9.41 0.92
CA SER A 22 9.88 -8.08 0.31
C SER A 22 11.13 -7.85 -0.55
N ASN A 23 11.42 -8.79 -1.45
CA ASN A 23 12.46 -8.61 -2.45
C ASN A 23 12.05 -7.55 -3.49
N GLY A 24 13.03 -7.01 -4.23
CA GLY A 24 12.79 -5.94 -5.22
C GLY A 24 11.73 -6.32 -6.26
N THR A 25 11.65 -7.60 -6.65
CA THR A 25 10.62 -8.11 -7.56
C THR A 25 9.21 -8.02 -6.97
N TRP A 26 9.03 -8.32 -5.69
CA TRP A 26 7.74 -8.19 -5.02
C TRP A 26 7.31 -6.72 -4.92
N ILE A 27 8.23 -5.83 -4.55
CA ILE A 27 7.98 -4.39 -4.50
C ILE A 27 7.57 -3.89 -5.89
N TRP A 28 8.31 -4.28 -6.94
CA TRP A 28 7.98 -3.94 -8.31
C TRP A 28 6.58 -4.42 -8.73
N LYS A 29 6.20 -5.67 -8.39
CA LYS A 29 4.84 -6.18 -8.65
C LYS A 29 3.76 -5.36 -7.93
N LYS A 30 4.00 -4.94 -6.69
CA LYS A 30 3.07 -4.08 -5.94
C LYS A 30 2.98 -2.69 -6.53
N THR A 31 4.09 -2.10 -6.95
CA THR A 31 4.14 -0.82 -7.67
C THR A 31 3.34 -0.89 -8.96
N LYS A 32 3.55 -1.92 -9.80
CA LYS A 32 2.77 -2.12 -11.03
C LYS A 32 1.28 -2.31 -10.77
N SER A 33 0.94 -3.08 -9.73
CA SER A 33 -0.47 -3.26 -9.33
C SER A 33 -1.13 -1.95 -8.90
N PHE A 34 -0.39 -1.08 -8.20
CA PHE A 34 -0.87 0.26 -7.84
C PHE A 34 -0.96 1.18 -9.07
N GLU A 35 0.02 1.13 -9.97
CA GLU A 35 0.06 1.98 -11.17
C GLU A 35 -1.12 1.73 -12.10
N ASN A 36 -1.46 0.46 -12.31
CA ASN A 36 -2.46 0.02 -13.29
C ASN A 36 -3.90 0.08 -12.78
N ASP A 37 -4.12 0.11 -11.47
CA ASP A 37 -5.46 0.07 -10.87
C ASP A 37 -5.97 1.49 -10.61
N LYS A 38 -6.49 2.12 -11.68
CA LYS A 38 -7.20 3.40 -11.59
C LYS A 38 -8.57 3.21 -10.92
N TYR A 39 -9.02 4.24 -10.21
CA TYR A 39 -10.37 4.27 -9.68
C TYR A 39 -11.40 4.39 -10.80
N SER A 40 -12.54 3.73 -10.64
CA SER A 40 -13.65 3.72 -11.57
C SER A 40 -14.95 3.66 -10.76
N VAL A 41 -16.02 4.27 -11.28
CA VAL A 41 -17.26 4.54 -10.52
C VAL A 41 -18.02 3.25 -10.16
N ASP A 42 -17.76 2.17 -10.88
CA ASP A 42 -18.25 0.81 -10.63
C ASP A 42 -17.64 0.13 -9.39
N LYS A 43 -16.58 0.70 -8.80
CA LYS A 43 -15.91 0.13 -7.62
C LYS A 43 -16.41 0.82 -6.35
N ASP A 44 -16.53 0.04 -5.28
CA ASP A 44 -16.73 0.62 -3.95
C ASP A 44 -15.54 1.54 -3.58
N PRO A 45 -15.78 2.83 -3.28
CA PRO A 45 -14.72 3.79 -3.02
C PRO A 45 -13.88 3.45 -1.80
N TYR A 46 -14.51 2.94 -0.74
CA TYR A 46 -13.85 2.62 0.52
C TYR A 46 -12.90 1.44 0.34
N GLU A 47 -13.39 0.34 -0.24
CA GLU A 47 -12.61 -0.86 -0.51
C GLU A 47 -11.46 -0.59 -1.49
N TRP A 48 -11.70 0.21 -2.52
CA TRP A 48 -10.64 0.58 -3.46
C TRP A 48 -9.56 1.42 -2.76
N CYS A 49 -9.94 2.46 -2.00
CA CYS A 49 -9.00 3.29 -1.25
C CYS A 49 -8.21 2.47 -0.22
N LEU A 50 -8.87 1.58 0.51
CA LEU A 50 -8.24 0.71 1.50
C LEU A 50 -7.22 -0.22 0.85
N ARG A 51 -7.56 -0.82 -0.29
CA ARG A 51 -6.68 -1.71 -1.05
C ARG A 51 -5.46 -0.99 -1.61
N GLN A 52 -5.63 0.19 -2.21
CA GLN A 52 -4.49 0.99 -2.70
C GLN A 52 -3.63 1.50 -1.53
N SER A 53 -4.24 1.92 -0.42
CA SER A 53 -3.51 2.35 0.79
C SER A 53 -2.64 1.24 1.35
N LYS A 54 -3.15 0.00 1.39
CA LYS A 54 -2.35 -1.19 1.77
C LYS A 54 -1.18 -1.43 0.82
N ARG A 55 -1.37 -1.25 -0.50
CA ARG A 55 -0.28 -1.36 -1.50
C ARG A 55 0.78 -0.28 -1.30
N LEU A 56 0.39 0.96 -1.06
CA LEU A 56 1.32 2.06 -0.81
C LEU A 56 2.15 1.84 0.47
N LYS A 57 1.51 1.38 1.56
CA LYS A 57 2.23 0.99 2.80
C LYS A 57 3.19 -0.18 2.59
N ALA A 58 2.89 -1.07 1.67
CA ALA A 58 3.74 -2.20 1.32
C ALA A 58 4.95 -1.78 0.47
N ILE A 59 4.78 -0.80 -0.43
CA ILE A 59 5.85 -0.26 -1.28
C ILE A 59 6.79 0.62 -0.45
N ASP A 60 6.22 1.50 0.37
CA ASP A 60 6.96 2.41 1.24
C ASP A 60 6.28 2.48 2.62
N PRO A 61 6.81 1.74 3.61
CA PRO A 61 6.28 1.74 4.97
C PRO A 61 6.38 3.09 5.69
N GLN A 62 7.29 3.98 5.26
CA GLN A 62 7.52 5.30 5.86
C GLN A 62 6.61 6.38 5.28
N MET A 63 5.83 6.06 4.24
CA MET A 63 4.92 7.00 3.60
C MET A 63 3.90 7.54 4.62
N ASN A 64 3.85 8.87 4.76
CA ASN A 64 2.87 9.52 5.64
C ASN A 64 1.46 9.49 5.02
N THR A 65 0.45 9.89 5.79
CA THR A 65 -0.95 9.85 5.35
C THR A 65 -1.21 10.80 4.19
N GLN A 66 -0.64 12.00 4.22
CA GLN A 66 -0.81 13.03 3.20
C GLN A 66 -0.27 12.57 1.84
N MET A 67 0.93 12.00 1.81
CA MET A 67 1.56 11.43 0.61
C MET A 67 0.72 10.28 0.04
N ARG A 68 0.18 9.41 0.91
CA ARG A 68 -0.73 8.35 0.47
C ARG A 68 -1.99 8.94 -0.18
N THR A 69 -2.64 9.89 0.48
CA THR A 69 -3.85 10.55 -0.04
C THR A 69 -3.58 11.20 -1.40
N HIS A 70 -2.48 11.96 -1.52
CA HIS A 70 -2.10 12.57 -2.79
C HIS A 70 -1.90 11.52 -3.89
N LYS A 71 -1.20 10.41 -3.61
CA LYS A 71 -1.03 9.32 -4.56
C LYS A 71 -2.35 8.61 -4.93
N LEU A 72 -3.32 8.55 -4.02
CA LEU A 72 -4.64 8.01 -4.32
C LEU A 72 -5.41 8.93 -5.26
N LEU A 73 -5.39 10.24 -5.00
CA LEU A 73 -6.08 11.24 -5.84
C LEU A 73 -5.55 11.24 -7.27
N THR A 74 -4.24 11.06 -7.49
CA THR A 74 -3.69 10.94 -8.87
C THR A 74 -4.16 9.69 -9.61
N LYS A 75 -4.81 8.74 -8.93
CA LYS A 75 -5.42 7.54 -9.52
C LYS A 75 -6.94 7.67 -9.70
N THR A 76 -7.50 8.83 -9.38
CA THR A 76 -8.91 9.14 -9.58
C THR A 76 -9.14 9.92 -10.87
N PRO A 77 -10.34 9.83 -11.48
CA PRO A 77 -10.70 10.68 -12.63
C PRO A 77 -10.65 12.17 -12.25
N GLY A 78 -10.31 13.03 -13.22
CA GLY A 78 -10.11 14.47 -12.98
C GLY A 78 -11.34 15.19 -12.41
N GLU A 79 -12.55 14.72 -12.71
CA GLU A 79 -13.80 15.23 -12.11
C GLU A 79 -13.84 15.02 -10.59
N LEU A 80 -13.41 13.84 -10.11
CA LEU A 80 -13.38 13.54 -8.68
C LEU A 80 -12.29 14.34 -7.97
N GLU A 81 -11.12 14.46 -8.59
CA GLU A 81 -10.03 15.28 -8.05
C GLU A 81 -10.43 16.76 -7.92
N HIS A 82 -11.13 17.29 -8.93
CA HIS A 82 -11.65 18.65 -8.92
C HIS A 82 -12.72 18.84 -7.82
N ALA A 83 -13.68 17.91 -7.70
CA ALA A 83 -14.72 17.97 -6.67
C ALA A 83 -14.15 17.95 -5.23
N VAL A 84 -13.04 17.24 -5.00
CA VAL A 84 -12.36 17.21 -3.70
C VAL A 84 -11.58 18.50 -3.42
N LYS A 85 -10.98 19.13 -4.44
CA LYS A 85 -10.19 20.37 -4.27
C LYS A 85 -11.06 21.62 -4.10
N CYS A 86 -12.28 21.64 -4.65
CA CYS A 86 -13.17 22.80 -4.61
C CYS A 86 -14.07 22.89 -3.37
N ARG A 87 -13.79 22.11 -2.32
CA ARG A 87 -14.58 22.04 -1.09
C ARG A 87 -13.75 22.47 0.12
#